data_AF-A0A2Z4JQT4-F1
#
_entry.id   AF-A0A2Z4JQT4-F1
#
_cell.length_a   1.000
_cell.length_b   1.000
_cell.length_c   1.000
_cell.angle_alpha   90.00
_cell.angle_beta   90.00
_cell.angle_gamma   90.00
#
_symmetry.space_group_name_H-M   'P 1'
#
loop_
_entity.id
_entity.type
_entity.pdbx_description
1 polymer ?
#
loop_
_entity_poly.entity_id
_entity_poly.type
_entity_poly.pdbx_seq_one_letter_code
_entity_poly.pdbx_strand_id
1 'polypeptide(L)' 'MRNLLSIICSLLLFGLLACSGPQFPKTNSDPAKNNAKTFNQDLNDCIEVYPDGLAGVHVKQRISCMNLKGWH' A
#
# COMPACT_ATOMS: atom_id res chain seq x y z
N MET A 1 38.94 -1.07 7.65
CA MET A 1 37.94 -0.56 8.62
C MET A 1 37.17 0.65 8.11
N ARG A 2 37.81 1.71 7.60
CA ARG A 2 37.13 2.92 7.06
C ARG A 2 36.09 2.64 5.96
N ASN A 3 36.37 1.71 5.06
CA ASN A 3 35.47 1.36 3.96
C ASN A 3 34.29 0.48 4.42
N LEU A 4 34.50 -0.37 5.44
CA LEU A 4 33.45 -1.24 5.99
C LEU A 4 32.37 -0.42 6.72
N LEU A 5 32.78 0.59 7.49
CA LEU A 5 31.85 1.51 8.15
C LEU A 5 31.00 2.28 7.14
N SER A 6 31.60 2.71 6.03
CA SER A 6 30.89 3.41 4.96
C SER A 6 29.86 2.51 4.25
N ILE A 7 30.20 1.24 4.03
CA ILE A 7 29.28 0.24 3.44
C ILE A 7 28.10 -0.04 4.38
N ILE A 8 28.36 -0.22 5.68
CA ILE A 8 27.32 -0.46 6.68
C ILE A 8 26.36 0.74 6.80
N CYS A 9 26.89 1.97 6.86
CA CYS A 9 26.06 3.18 6.87
C CYS A 9 25.20 3.29 5.60
N SER A 10 25.76 2.97 4.43
CA SER A 10 25.03 3.01 3.16
C SER A 10 23.88 1.99 3.14
N LEU A 11 24.13 0.76 3.58
CA LEU A 11 23.10 -0.30 3.68
C LEU A 11 21.97 0.06 4.66
N LEU A 12 22.30 0.68 5.79
CA LEU A 12 21.31 1.14 6.77
C LEU A 12 20.42 2.27 6.20
N LEU A 13 21.00 3.19 5.44
CA LEU A 13 20.25 4.27 4.76
C LEU A 13 19.26 3.71 3.71
N PHE A 14 19.66 2.70 2.93
CA PHE A 14 18.75 2.05 1.99
C PHE A 14 17.65 1.24 2.68
N GLY A 15 17.94 0.63 3.84
CA GLY A 15 16.93 -0.08 4.64
C GLY A 15 15.81 0.81 5.17
N LEU A 16 16.11 2.08 5.51
CA LEU A 16 15.12 3.04 6.00
C LEU A 16 14.13 3.49 4.91
N LEU A 17 14.56 3.49 3.64
CA LEU A 17 13.70 3.84 2.50
C LEU A 17 12.71 2.74 2.12
N ALA A 18 12.89 1.51 2.61
CA ALA A 18 11.99 0.39 2.31
C ALA A 18 10.69 0.39 3.12
N CYS A 19 10.52 1.29 4.09
CA CYS A 19 9.33 1.35 4.94
C CYS A 19 8.18 2.19 4.32
N SER A 20 8.41 2.89 3.21
CA SER A 20 7.37 3.62 2.47
C SER A 20 6.60 2.71 1.50
N GLY A 21 6.01 1.64 2.05
CA GLY A 21 5.14 0.75 1.29
C GLY A 21 4.02 1.50 0.56
N PRO A 22 3.41 0.91 -0.47
CA PRO A 22 2.35 1.57 -1.22
C PRO A 22 1.18 1.92 -0.29
N GLN A 23 0.82 3.20 -0.28
CA GLN A 23 -0.22 3.74 0.60
C GLN A 23 -1.60 3.42 0.04
N PHE A 24 -2.52 2.95 0.88
CA PHE A 24 -3.92 2.83 0.48
C PHE A 24 -4.55 4.22 0.25
N PRO A 25 -5.43 4.35 -0.76
CA PRO A 25 -6.14 5.58 -1.03
C PRO A 25 -7.05 5.97 0.13
N LYS A 26 -7.33 7.26 0.29
CA LYS A 26 -8.02 7.82 1.47
C LYS A 26 -9.31 8.53 1.14
N THR A 27 -9.50 8.93 -0.11
CA THR A 27 -10.65 9.73 -0.54
C THR A 27 -11.32 9.13 -1.77
N ASN A 28 -12.64 9.14 -1.83
CA ASN A 28 -13.35 8.79 -3.07
C ASN A 28 -13.65 10.06 -3.89
N SER A 29 -13.47 9.98 -5.21
CA SER A 29 -13.84 11.07 -6.14
C SER A 29 -15.33 11.42 -6.10
N ASP A 30 -16.19 10.47 -5.76
CA ASP A 30 -17.62 10.69 -5.51
C ASP A 30 -17.83 11.10 -4.04
N PRO A 31 -18.25 12.34 -3.75
CA PRO A 31 -18.46 12.81 -2.38
C PRO A 31 -19.50 12.00 -1.60
N ALA A 32 -20.50 11.41 -2.27
CA ALA A 32 -21.50 10.58 -1.62
C ALA A 32 -20.91 9.24 -1.15
N LYS A 33 -19.84 8.78 -1.79
CA LYS A 33 -19.11 7.54 -1.47
C LYS A 33 -17.92 7.76 -0.54
N ASN A 34 -17.49 9.00 -0.32
CA ASN A 34 -16.33 9.33 0.50
C ASN A 34 -16.62 9.20 2.01
N ASN A 35 -16.91 7.98 2.46
CA ASN A 35 -17.24 7.66 3.84
C ASN A 35 -16.70 6.27 4.22
N ALA A 36 -16.56 6.02 5.53
CA ALA A 36 -15.97 4.79 6.04
C ALA A 36 -16.75 3.51 5.67
N LYS A 37 -18.08 3.60 5.56
CA LYS A 37 -18.90 2.43 5.21
C LYS A 37 -18.59 1.97 3.80
N THR A 38 -18.62 2.89 2.84
CA THR A 38 -18.31 2.56 1.44
C THR A 38 -16.85 2.13 1.28
N PHE A 39 -15.91 2.79 1.98
CA PHE A 39 -14.49 2.40 1.96
C PHE A 39 -14.30 0.94 2.35
N ASN A 40 -14.87 0.51 3.48
CA ASN A 40 -14.71 -0.85 3.97
C ASN A 40 -15.37 -1.88 3.06
N GLN A 41 -16.53 -1.56 2.51
CA GLN A 41 -17.20 -2.44 1.56
C GLN A 41 -16.36 -2.63 0.29
N ASP A 42 -15.91 -1.52 -0.31
CA ASP A 42 -15.06 -1.55 -1.50
C ASP A 42 -13.73 -2.27 -1.26
N LEU A 43 -13.12 -2.06 -0.09
CA LEU A 43 -11.90 -2.73 0.31
C LEU A 43 -12.10 -4.24 0.43
N ASN A 44 -13.21 -4.68 1.05
CA ASN A 44 -13.54 -6.10 1.19
C ASN A 44 -13.77 -6.76 -0.18
N ASP A 45 -14.51 -6.11 -1.08
CA ASP A 45 -14.67 -6.60 -2.46
C ASP A 45 -13.30 -6.80 -3.14
N CYS A 46 -12.37 -5.85 -2.96
CA CYS A 46 -11.02 -5.94 -3.50
C CYS A 46 -10.17 -7.05 -2.84
N ILE A 47 -10.40 -7.33 -1.55
CA ILE A 47 -9.75 -8.43 -0.82
C ILE A 47 -10.28 -9.78 -1.31
N GLU A 48 -11.58 -9.90 -1.60
CA GLU A 48 -12.17 -11.14 -2.12
C GLU A 48 -11.61 -11.52 -3.50
N VAL A 49 -11.39 -10.53 -4.37
CA VAL A 49 -10.76 -10.74 -5.69
C VAL A 49 -9.26 -11.03 -5.56
N TYR A 50 -8.59 -10.39 -4.61
CA TYR A 50 -7.16 -10.53 -4.36
C TYR A 50 -6.89 -10.96 -2.92
N PRO A 51 -7.20 -12.23 -2.56
CA PRO A 51 -7.08 -12.73 -1.19
C PRO A 51 -5.63 -12.71 -0.72
N ASP A 52 -5.40 -12.69 0.59
CA ASP A 52 -4.03 -12.62 1.11
C ASP A 52 -3.28 -13.92 0.78
N GLY A 53 -2.27 -13.78 -0.07
CA GLY A 53 -1.25 -14.81 -0.29
C GLY A 53 -0.09 -14.65 0.70
N LEU A 54 1.01 -15.37 0.46
CA LEU A 54 2.23 -15.18 1.24
C LEU A 54 2.72 -13.72 1.11
N ALA A 55 3.00 -13.08 2.25
CA ALA A 55 3.73 -11.81 2.34
C ALA A 55 3.16 -10.60 1.56
N GLY A 56 1.84 -10.40 1.53
CA GLY A 56 1.25 -9.15 1.01
C GLY A 56 1.47 -8.91 -0.49
N VAL A 57 1.73 -9.98 -1.26
CA VAL A 57 1.94 -9.95 -2.72
C VAL A 57 0.82 -9.25 -3.50
N HIS A 58 -0.37 -9.16 -2.91
CA HIS A 58 -1.57 -8.59 -3.53
C HIS A 58 -1.88 -7.15 -3.11
N VAL A 59 -1.07 -6.52 -2.25
CA VAL A 59 -1.32 -5.16 -1.75
C VAL A 59 -1.42 -4.15 -2.89
N LYS A 60 -0.53 -4.24 -3.90
CA LYS A 60 -0.58 -3.34 -5.06
C LYS A 60 -1.84 -3.52 -5.90
N GLN A 61 -2.31 -4.76 -6.06
CA GLN A 61 -3.52 -5.10 -6.81
C GLN A 61 -4.76 -4.60 -6.06
N ARG A 62 -4.80 -4.71 -4.73
CA ARG A 62 -5.88 -4.14 -3.90
C ARG A 62 -5.94 -2.62 -4.01
N ILE A 63 -4.80 -1.94 -3.94
CA ILE A 63 -4.72 -0.48 -4.16
C ILE A 63 -5.22 -0.13 -5.56
N SER A 64 -4.79 -0.87 -6.59
CA SER A 64 -5.28 -0.66 -7.95
C SER A 64 -6.79 -0.89 -8.08
N CYS A 65 -7.35 -1.89 -7.40
CA CYS A 65 -8.78 -2.16 -7.37
C CYS A 65 -9.55 -1.01 -6.70
N MET A 66 -9.05 -0.50 -5.58
CA MET A 66 -9.62 0.68 -4.92
C MET A 66 -9.59 1.91 -5.84
N ASN A 67 -8.50 2.11 -6.59
CA ASN A 67 -8.41 3.19 -7.59
C ASN A 67 -9.48 3.08 -8.69
N LEU A 68 -9.78 1.86 -9.15
CA LEU A 68 -10.87 1.63 -10.12
C LEU A 68 -12.26 1.91 -9.55
N LYS A 69 -12.43 1.77 -8.23
CA LYS A 69 -13.65 2.15 -7.50
C LYS A 69 -13.72 3.66 -7.17
N GLY A 70 -12.75 4.44 -7.65
CA GLY A 70 -12.70 5.90 -7.50
C GLY A 70 -12.00 6.39 -6.23
N TRP A 71 -11.24 5.52 -5.54
CA TRP A 71 -10.45 5.92 -4.37
C TRP A 71 -9.06 6.42 -4.77
N HIS A 72 -8.58 7.50 -4.17
CA HIS A 72 -7.25 8.08 -4.34
C HIS A 72 -6.59 8.47 -3.01
#